data_AF-A0A075G9D7-F1
#
_entry.id   AF-A0A075G9D7-F1
#
_cell.length_a   1.000
_cell.length_b   1.000
_cell.length_c   1.000
_cell.angle_alpha   90.00
_cell.angle_beta   90.00
_cell.angle_gamma   90.00
#
_symmetry.space_group_name_H-M   'P 1'
#
loop_
_entity.id
_entity.type
_entity.pdbx_description
1 polymer ?
#
loop_
_entity_poly.entity_id
_entity_poly.type
_entity_poly.pdbx_seq_one_letter_code
_entity_poly.pdbx_strand_id
1 'polypeptide(L)'
;MIRKICDFFKRAKQILWPKVDSCSEVQRFIDVMCAEYDVPAIEVIVKSKQWVSWFAGKGVSACAFWPKDEEDKSGRYIAFDGETCRISGRDRNTPIRIDHRWQVAEKMHTIIHEFIHHYFHHHYGINTQDHCKKFRGMEKQINAEYGIYYVYGSNRYGKHFHNFWGWPYGNSKPTAKDRGWLA
;
A
#
# COMPACT_ATOMS: atom_id res chain seq x y z
N MET A 1 -19.80 5.88 17.76
CA MET A 1 -19.84 6.23 16.33
C MET A 1 -19.65 7.73 16.11
N ILE A 2 -20.41 8.59 16.80
CA ILE A 2 -20.29 10.06 16.71
C ILE A 2 -18.91 10.60 17.15
N ARG A 3 -18.28 10.05 18.20
CA ARG A 3 -16.92 10.46 18.64
C ARG A 3 -15.84 10.31 17.56
N LYS A 4 -15.83 9.21 16.80
CA LYS A 4 -14.85 9.01 15.70
C LYS A 4 -15.06 10.00 14.55
N ILE A 5 -16.31 10.37 14.26
CA ILE A 5 -16.64 11.39 13.25
C ILE A 5 -16.18 12.78 13.74
N CYS A 6 -16.44 13.12 15.01
CA CYS A 6 -15.99 14.38 15.60
C CYS A 6 -14.46 14.48 15.70
N ASP A 7 -13.76 13.38 16.02
CA ASP A 7 -12.29 13.34 16.02
C ASP A 7 -11.72 13.48 14.61
N PHE A 8 -12.43 13.00 13.59
CA PHE A 8 -12.05 13.16 12.18
C PHE A 8 -12.19 14.61 11.68
N PHE A 9 -13.28 15.32 12.01
CA PHE A 9 -13.41 16.76 11.71
C PHE A 9 -12.40 17.61 12.50
N LYS A 10 -11.95 17.16 13.68
CA LYS A 10 -10.82 17.76 14.42
C LYS A 10 -9.45 17.40 13.82
N ARG A 11 -9.33 16.26 13.14
CA ARG A 11 -8.14 15.78 12.40
C ARG A 11 -8.04 16.32 10.97
N ALA A 12 -8.76 17.38 10.61
CA ALA A 12 -8.46 18.15 9.40
C ALA A 12 -7.12 18.92 9.48
N LYS A 13 -6.24 18.60 10.44
CA LYS A 13 -4.81 18.88 10.35
C LYS A 13 -4.21 17.92 9.32
N GLN A 14 -4.28 18.33 8.05
CA GLN A 14 -3.49 17.83 6.92
C GLN A 14 -3.07 16.36 7.04
N ILE A 15 -3.87 15.44 6.49
CA ILE A 15 -3.38 14.08 6.25
C ILE A 15 -2.17 14.19 5.33
N LEU A 16 -0.98 14.02 5.90
CA LEU A 16 0.28 13.95 5.18
C LEU A 16 0.47 12.49 4.80
N TRP A 17 0.59 12.22 3.50
CA TRP A 17 0.96 10.87 3.07
C TRP A 17 2.41 10.60 3.48
N PRO A 18 2.73 9.37 3.91
CA PRO A 18 4.10 9.01 4.22
C PRO A 18 4.94 9.12 2.95
N LYS A 19 6.20 9.49 3.11
CA LYS A 19 7.16 9.41 2.01
C LYS A 19 7.43 7.94 1.74
N VAL A 20 7.12 7.49 0.52
CA VAL A 20 7.20 6.08 0.09
C VAL A 20 7.80 5.96 -1.33
N ASP A 21 8.84 6.75 -1.62
CA ASP A 21 9.44 6.81 -2.96
C ASP A 21 10.55 5.79 -3.17
N SER A 22 11.07 5.22 -2.10
CA SER A 22 12.16 4.24 -2.09
C SER A 22 11.84 3.03 -1.21
N CYS A 23 12.57 1.93 -1.43
CA CYS A 23 12.42 0.68 -0.69
C CYS A 23 12.54 0.89 0.83
N SER A 24 13.50 1.70 1.30
CA SER A 24 13.69 1.97 2.73
C SER A 24 12.60 2.86 3.34
N GLU A 25 11.96 3.70 2.52
CA GLU A 25 10.80 4.49 2.90
C GLU A 25 9.54 3.63 3.02
N VAL A 26 9.34 2.71 2.07
CA VAL A 26 8.26 1.72 2.15
C VAL A 26 8.48 0.76 3.31
N GLN A 27 9.72 0.32 3.56
CA GLN A 27 10.06 -0.50 4.73
C GLN A 27 9.65 0.19 6.03
N ARG A 28 10.06 1.45 6.24
CA ARG A 28 9.68 2.21 7.44
C ARG A 28 8.17 2.36 7.57
N PHE A 29 7.46 2.56 6.46
CA PHE A 29 6.02 2.65 6.49
C PHE A 29 5.37 1.32 6.92
N ILE A 30 5.83 0.20 6.36
CA ILE A 30 5.39 -1.14 6.76
C ILE A 30 5.75 -1.45 8.21
N ASP A 31 6.93 -1.08 8.70
CA ASP A 31 7.33 -1.29 10.09
C ASP A 31 6.38 -0.59 11.07
N VAL A 32 5.96 0.64 10.75
CA VAL A 32 4.95 1.38 11.53
C VAL A 32 3.62 0.63 11.52
N MET A 33 3.17 0.13 10.37
CA MET A 33 1.93 -0.65 10.26
C MET A 33 2.04 -1.98 11.03
N CYS A 34 3.17 -2.68 10.96
CA CYS A 34 3.42 -3.91 11.74
C CYS A 34 3.29 -3.65 13.24
N ALA A 35 3.88 -2.57 13.75
CA ALA A 35 3.76 -2.19 15.14
C ALA A 35 2.31 -1.79 15.53
N GLU A 36 1.61 -1.05 14.67
CA GLU A 36 0.25 -0.56 14.94
C GLU A 36 -0.81 -1.69 14.95
N TYR A 37 -0.69 -2.65 14.04
CA TYR A 37 -1.68 -3.73 13.87
C TYR A 37 -1.19 -5.09 14.41
N ASP A 38 -0.11 -5.09 15.20
CA ASP A 38 0.46 -6.29 15.83
C ASP A 38 0.72 -7.41 14.81
N VAL A 39 1.52 -7.11 13.78
CA VAL A 39 1.94 -8.06 12.74
C VAL A 39 3.45 -8.23 12.84
N PRO A 40 4.00 -9.46 12.76
CA PRO A 40 5.44 -9.69 12.75
C PRO A 40 6.13 -8.90 11.64
N ALA A 41 7.44 -8.66 11.81
CA ALA A 41 8.22 -7.92 10.84
C ALA A 41 8.07 -8.48 9.42
N ILE A 42 7.90 -7.57 8.46
CA ILE A 42 7.76 -7.87 7.02
C ILE A 42 8.88 -7.17 6.29
N GLU A 43 9.70 -7.92 5.55
CA GLU A 43 10.72 -7.36 4.68
C GLU A 43 10.10 -6.80 3.40
N VAL A 44 10.54 -5.62 2.97
CA VAL A 44 10.13 -5.02 1.70
C VAL A 44 11.25 -5.19 0.68
N ILE A 45 10.93 -5.81 -0.45
CA ILE A 45 11.84 -5.92 -1.59
C ILE A 45 11.25 -5.24 -2.83
N VAL A 46 12.10 -4.62 -3.62
CA VAL A 46 11.74 -4.02 -4.90
C VAL A 46 12.46 -4.76 -6.01
N LYS A 47 11.69 -5.25 -6.99
CA LYS A 47 12.18 -6.08 -8.10
C LYS A 47 11.70 -5.54 -9.44
N SER A 48 12.21 -6.12 -10.52
CA SER A 48 11.76 -5.79 -11.87
C SER A 48 10.37 -6.39 -12.14
N LYS A 49 9.63 -5.77 -13.05
CA LYS A 49 8.35 -6.29 -13.55
C LYS A 49 8.45 -7.74 -14.04
N GLN A 50 9.55 -8.11 -14.71
CA GLN A 50 9.77 -9.48 -15.16
C GLN A 50 9.91 -10.45 -14.00
N TRP A 51 10.65 -10.07 -12.96
CA TRP A 51 10.83 -10.91 -11.77
C TRP A 51 9.50 -11.11 -11.04
N VAL A 52 8.75 -10.03 -10.79
CA VAL A 52 7.44 -10.12 -10.11
C VAL A 52 6.45 -10.92 -10.94
N SER A 53 6.43 -10.73 -12.27
CA SER A 53 5.56 -11.51 -13.15
C SER A 53 5.91 -13.00 -13.20
N TRP A 54 7.20 -13.34 -13.11
CA TRP A 54 7.67 -14.72 -13.02
C TRP A 54 7.30 -15.36 -11.68
N PHE A 55 7.44 -14.61 -10.58
CA PHE A 55 7.22 -15.10 -9.22
C PHE A 55 5.73 -15.20 -8.84
N ALA A 56 4.95 -14.15 -9.11
CA ALA A 56 3.57 -14.01 -8.65
C ALA A 56 2.51 -14.13 -9.77
N GLY A 57 2.96 -14.20 -11.03
CA GLY A 57 2.09 -14.35 -12.20
C GLY A 57 1.94 -13.08 -13.04
N LYS A 58 1.52 -13.28 -14.29
CA LYS A 58 1.41 -12.19 -15.28
C LYS A 58 0.40 -11.13 -14.84
N GLY A 59 0.83 -9.87 -14.86
CA GLY A 59 -0.02 -8.73 -14.53
C GLY A 59 -0.02 -8.33 -13.06
N VAL A 60 0.72 -9.05 -12.21
CA VAL A 60 0.92 -8.71 -10.80
C VAL A 60 1.99 -7.62 -10.68
N SER A 61 1.69 -6.57 -9.91
CA SER A 61 2.62 -5.47 -9.61
C SER A 61 3.18 -5.53 -8.19
N ALA A 62 2.54 -6.26 -7.28
CA ALA A 62 3.05 -6.49 -5.95
C ALA A 62 2.52 -7.82 -5.41
N CYS A 63 3.24 -8.44 -4.47
CA CYS A 63 2.76 -9.64 -3.80
C CYS A 63 3.30 -9.78 -2.38
N ALA A 64 2.41 -10.19 -1.48
CA ALA A 64 2.74 -10.67 -0.15
C ALA A 64 3.16 -12.16 -0.20
N PHE A 65 4.25 -12.49 0.48
CA PHE A 65 4.75 -13.85 0.63
C PHE A 65 5.04 -14.16 2.09
N TRP A 66 4.68 -15.37 2.51
CA TRP A 66 5.01 -15.92 3.82
C TRP A 66 5.43 -17.38 3.66
N PRO A 67 6.38 -17.86 4.46
CA PRO A 67 6.82 -19.25 4.43
C PRO A 67 5.67 -20.19 4.84
N LYS A 68 5.70 -21.41 4.30
CA LYS A 68 4.74 -22.48 4.65
C LYS A 68 5.14 -23.23 5.92
N ASP A 69 6.44 -23.26 6.23
CA ASP A 69 7.02 -23.98 7.37
C ASP A 69 7.83 -23.02 8.24
N GLU A 70 7.80 -23.21 9.57
CA GLU A 70 8.57 -22.38 10.53
C GLU A 70 10.10 -22.48 10.35
N GLU A 71 10.59 -23.52 9.67
CA GLU A 71 12.01 -23.73 9.38
C GLU A 71 12.53 -22.94 8.16
N ASP A 72 11.62 -22.44 7.32
CA ASP A 72 11.99 -21.72 6.12
C ASP A 72 12.36 -20.28 6.50
N LYS A 73 13.68 -20.05 6.66
CA LYS A 73 14.29 -18.78 7.10
C LYS A 73 14.00 -17.59 6.18
N SER A 74 13.35 -17.83 5.04
CA SER A 74 12.86 -16.78 4.17
C SER A 74 11.67 -16.10 4.84
N GLY A 75 11.95 -14.98 5.51
CA GLY A 75 10.97 -14.23 6.31
C GLY A 75 9.74 -13.77 5.53
N ARG A 76 8.75 -13.23 6.23
CA ARG A 76 7.60 -12.55 5.60
C ARG A 76 8.12 -11.41 4.75
N TYR A 77 7.73 -11.34 3.48
CA TYR A 77 8.07 -10.19 2.65
C TYR A 77 6.93 -9.71 1.76
N ILE A 78 7.06 -8.47 1.29
CA ILE A 78 6.27 -7.90 0.21
C ILE A 78 7.23 -7.55 -0.92
N ALA A 79 6.99 -8.11 -2.10
CA ALA A 79 7.71 -7.75 -3.31
C ALA A 79 6.91 -6.74 -4.12
N PHE A 80 7.54 -5.64 -4.54
CA PHE A 80 6.96 -4.65 -5.44
C PHE A 80 7.69 -4.62 -6.78
N ASP A 81 6.96 -4.56 -7.88
CA ASP A 81 7.47 -4.12 -9.17
C ASP A 81 7.79 -2.63 -9.06
N GLY A 82 9.07 -2.29 -9.01
CA GLY A 82 9.52 -0.92 -8.86
C GLY A 82 8.94 0.01 -9.93
N GLU A 83 8.75 -0.47 -11.16
CA GLU A 83 8.21 0.35 -12.26
C GLU A 83 6.76 0.73 -12.05
N THR A 84 5.89 -0.28 -11.94
CA THR A 84 4.45 -0.07 -11.84
C THR A 84 4.11 0.60 -10.51
N CYS A 85 4.73 0.17 -9.42
CA CYS A 85 4.48 0.73 -8.09
C CYS A 85 5.19 2.07 -7.87
N ARG A 86 6.14 2.46 -8.72
CA ARG A 86 6.89 3.73 -8.64
C ARG A 86 7.65 3.89 -7.32
N ILE A 87 8.36 2.84 -6.95
CA ILE A 87 9.23 2.73 -5.78
C ILE A 87 10.65 2.41 -6.28
N SER A 88 11.64 3.21 -5.89
CA SER A 88 13.04 2.91 -6.19
C SER A 88 13.59 1.81 -5.29
N GLY A 89 14.49 0.98 -5.81
CA GLY A 89 15.11 -0.14 -5.09
C GLY A 89 16.58 -0.26 -5.43
N ARG A 90 17.31 -1.17 -4.76
CA ARG A 90 18.74 -1.42 -5.09
C ARG A 90 18.94 -1.84 -6.54
N ASP A 91 17.97 -2.56 -7.10
CA ASP A 91 17.96 -3.02 -8.49
C ASP A 91 17.54 -1.89 -9.49
N ARG A 92 17.19 -0.69 -9.00
CA ARG A 92 16.81 0.49 -9.80
C ARG A 92 17.27 1.81 -9.14
N ASN A 93 18.39 2.33 -9.62
CA ASN A 93 18.95 3.61 -9.17
C ASN A 93 18.28 4.86 -9.78
N THR A 94 17.41 4.70 -10.78
CA THR A 94 16.78 5.84 -11.46
C THR A 94 15.55 6.34 -10.70
N PRO A 95 15.43 7.65 -10.42
CA PRO A 95 14.23 8.23 -9.83
C PRO A 95 13.00 7.92 -10.68
N ILE A 96 11.96 7.36 -10.06
CA ILE A 96 10.75 7.00 -10.80
C ILE A 96 9.84 8.22 -10.88
N ARG A 97 9.58 8.62 -12.13
CA ARG A 97 8.74 9.77 -12.45
C ARG A 97 7.30 9.51 -11.98
N ILE A 98 6.77 10.45 -11.19
CA ILE A 98 5.36 10.49 -10.81
C ILE A 98 4.77 11.79 -11.32
N ASP A 99 3.88 11.66 -12.29
CA ASP A 99 3.29 12.76 -13.05
C ASP A 99 1.97 13.23 -12.46
N HIS A 100 1.25 12.34 -11.78
CA HIS A 100 -0.11 12.60 -11.34
C HIS A 100 -0.32 12.22 -9.88
N ARG A 101 -1.14 13.01 -9.19
CA ARG A 101 -1.48 12.79 -7.78
C ARG A 101 -2.18 11.44 -7.55
N TRP A 102 -3.00 10.98 -8.50
CA TRP A 102 -3.62 9.65 -8.42
C TRP A 102 -2.60 8.50 -8.38
N GLN A 103 -1.42 8.66 -8.99
CA GLN A 103 -0.37 7.62 -8.96
C GLN A 103 0.23 7.47 -7.56
N VAL A 104 0.25 8.54 -6.77
CA VAL A 104 0.70 8.46 -5.37
C VAL A 104 -0.37 7.77 -4.51
N ALA A 105 -1.65 8.07 -4.75
CA ALA A 105 -2.75 7.37 -4.09
C ALA A 105 -2.77 5.86 -4.43
N GLU A 106 -2.56 5.51 -5.71
CA GLU A 106 -2.45 4.13 -6.18
C GLU A 106 -1.28 3.40 -5.50
N LYS A 107 -0.10 4.05 -5.41
CA LYS A 107 1.07 3.50 -4.72
C LYS A 107 0.77 3.22 -3.24
N MET A 108 0.21 4.20 -2.54
CA MET A 108 -0.21 4.05 -1.14
C MET A 108 -1.20 2.90 -0.96
N HIS A 109 -2.22 2.85 -1.80
CA HIS A 109 -3.22 1.78 -1.80
C HIS A 109 -2.58 0.41 -2.00
N THR A 110 -1.63 0.28 -2.94
CA THR A 110 -0.92 -0.98 -3.21
C THR A 110 -0.12 -1.44 -2.00
N ILE A 111 0.60 -0.53 -1.33
CA ILE A 111 1.38 -0.88 -0.12
C ILE A 111 0.44 -1.38 0.99
N ILE A 112 -0.66 -0.67 1.23
CA ILE A 112 -1.67 -1.05 2.22
C ILE A 112 -2.32 -2.40 1.85
N HIS A 113 -2.61 -2.63 0.58
CA HIS A 113 -3.21 -3.87 0.07
C HIS A 113 -2.37 -5.09 0.44
N GLU A 114 -1.06 -5.04 0.13
CA GLU A 114 -0.15 -6.15 0.43
C GLU A 114 0.07 -6.34 1.93
N PHE A 115 0.09 -5.27 2.72
CA PHE A 115 0.15 -5.37 4.18
C PHE A 115 -1.06 -6.13 4.75
N ILE A 116 -2.27 -5.87 4.23
CA ILE A 116 -3.48 -6.51 4.74
C ILE A 116 -3.47 -8.01 4.47
N HIS A 117 -2.86 -8.48 3.38
CA HIS A 117 -2.66 -9.91 3.15
C HIS A 117 -1.88 -10.55 4.32
N HIS A 118 -0.80 -9.92 4.78
CA HIS A 118 -0.03 -10.36 5.94
C HIS A 118 -0.82 -10.29 7.25
N TYR A 119 -1.58 -9.22 7.48
CA TYR A 119 -2.44 -9.09 8.65
C TYR A 119 -3.42 -10.27 8.75
N PHE A 120 -4.12 -10.58 7.66
CA PHE A 120 -5.09 -11.68 7.67
C PHE A 120 -4.44 -13.05 7.80
N HIS A 121 -3.28 -13.24 7.18
CA HIS A 121 -2.52 -14.47 7.34
C HIS A 121 -2.08 -14.65 8.81
N HIS A 122 -1.58 -13.60 9.46
CA HIS A 122 -1.11 -13.66 10.85
C HIS A 122 -2.24 -13.89 11.86
N HIS A 123 -3.30 -13.07 11.80
CA HIS A 123 -4.35 -13.07 12.84
C HIS A 123 -5.42 -14.14 12.66
N TYR A 124 -5.58 -14.67 11.44
CA TYR A 124 -6.66 -15.62 11.14
C TYR A 124 -6.18 -16.89 10.43
N GLY A 125 -4.90 -16.99 10.05
CA GLY A 125 -4.39 -18.14 9.30
C GLY A 125 -5.05 -18.33 7.93
N ILE A 126 -5.66 -17.28 7.36
CA ILE A 126 -6.39 -17.38 6.09
C ILE A 126 -5.60 -16.76 4.94
N ASN A 127 -5.57 -17.47 3.82
CA ASN A 127 -5.15 -16.91 2.55
C ASN A 127 -6.29 -16.03 1.98
N THR A 128 -5.98 -14.76 1.70
CA THR A 128 -6.95 -13.76 1.24
C THR A 128 -6.84 -13.43 -0.25
N GLN A 129 -6.30 -14.33 -1.08
CA GLN A 129 -6.21 -14.16 -2.54
C GLN A 129 -7.52 -13.68 -3.21
N ASP A 130 -8.69 -14.11 -2.74
CA ASP A 130 -9.99 -13.68 -3.30
C ASP A 130 -10.54 -12.36 -2.72
N HIS A 131 -9.81 -11.72 -1.79
CA HIS A 131 -10.16 -10.47 -1.11
C HIS A 131 -11.59 -10.49 -0.54
N CYS A 132 -11.81 -11.31 0.49
CA CYS A 132 -13.12 -11.49 1.12
C CYS A 132 -13.71 -10.16 1.67
N LYS A 133 -15.00 -10.17 2.07
CA LYS A 133 -15.67 -8.96 2.58
C LYS A 133 -14.94 -8.30 3.75
N LYS A 134 -14.33 -9.10 4.64
CA LYS A 134 -13.54 -8.59 5.78
C LYS A 134 -12.25 -7.90 5.30
N PHE A 135 -11.53 -8.50 4.35
CA PHE A 135 -10.36 -7.90 3.70
C PHE A 135 -10.70 -6.54 3.12
N ARG A 136 -11.75 -6.46 2.29
CA ARG A 136 -12.19 -5.21 1.65
C ARG A 136 -12.64 -4.16 2.66
N GLY A 137 -13.24 -4.59 3.77
CA GLY A 137 -13.63 -3.71 4.88
C GLY A 137 -12.41 -3.06 5.52
N MET A 138 -11.38 -3.85 5.82
CA MET A 138 -10.13 -3.36 6.39
C MET A 138 -9.36 -2.47 5.39
N GLU A 139 -9.29 -2.87 4.13
CA GLU A 139 -8.65 -2.11 3.06
C GLU A 139 -9.22 -0.70 2.95
N LYS A 140 -10.55 -0.57 2.94
CA LYS A 140 -11.22 0.74 2.97
C LYS A 140 -10.94 1.51 4.23
N GLN A 141 -10.93 0.85 5.39
CA GLN A 141 -10.69 1.51 6.68
C GLN A 141 -9.29 2.12 6.73
N ILE A 142 -8.25 1.35 6.43
CA ILE A 142 -6.86 1.84 6.49
C ILE A 142 -6.64 2.92 5.44
N ASN A 143 -7.10 2.73 4.19
CA ASN A 143 -6.96 3.77 3.15
C ASN A 143 -7.65 5.09 3.56
N ALA A 144 -8.79 5.05 4.25
CA ALA A 144 -9.50 6.23 4.71
C ALA A 144 -8.73 7.02 5.80
N GLU A 145 -7.86 6.36 6.57
CA GLU A 145 -6.96 7.03 7.53
C GLU A 145 -5.94 7.93 6.80
N TYR A 146 -5.59 7.56 5.57
CA TYR A 146 -4.78 8.36 4.65
C TYR A 146 -5.64 9.24 3.72
N GLY A 147 -6.95 9.34 3.96
CA GLY A 147 -7.86 10.13 3.14
C GLY A 147 -8.04 9.58 1.71
N ILE A 148 -7.61 8.36 1.44
CA ILE A 148 -7.70 7.70 0.14
C ILE A 148 -9.01 6.91 0.09
N TYR A 149 -9.86 7.27 -0.87
CA TYR A 149 -11.11 6.57 -1.18
C TYR A 149 -11.06 6.13 -2.64
N TYR A 150 -11.78 5.06 -3.00
CA TYR A 150 -11.72 4.48 -4.34
C TYR A 150 -12.96 3.63 -4.63
N VAL A 151 -13.16 3.37 -5.92
CA VAL A 151 -14.15 2.41 -6.43
C VAL A 151 -13.38 1.16 -6.89
N TYR A 152 -14.00 -0.02 -6.89
CA TYR A 152 -13.34 -1.18 -7.48
C TYR A 152 -13.53 -1.18 -9.01
N GLY A 153 -12.44 -1.44 -9.73
CA GLY A 153 -12.48 -1.70 -11.17
C GLY A 153 -13.05 -3.08 -11.49
N SER A 154 -13.18 -3.39 -12.79
CA SER A 154 -13.61 -4.72 -13.27
C SER A 154 -12.68 -5.86 -12.84
N ASN A 155 -11.39 -5.55 -12.61
CA ASN A 155 -10.38 -6.46 -12.05
C ASN A 155 -10.47 -6.60 -10.51
N ARG A 156 -11.52 -6.02 -9.89
CA ARG A 156 -11.76 -6.01 -8.43
C ARG A 156 -10.65 -5.35 -7.59
N TYR A 157 -9.75 -4.60 -8.23
CA TYR A 157 -8.72 -3.76 -7.61
C TYR A 157 -9.19 -2.31 -7.49
N GLY A 158 -8.62 -1.54 -6.57
CA GLY A 158 -8.94 -0.12 -6.44
C GLY A 158 -8.65 0.66 -7.73
N LYS A 159 -9.65 1.36 -8.26
CA LYS A 159 -9.61 2.16 -9.48
C LYS A 159 -10.42 3.45 -9.22
N HIS A 160 -10.01 4.59 -9.76
CA HIS A 160 -10.67 5.89 -9.49
C HIS A 160 -10.49 6.38 -8.04
N PHE A 161 -9.26 6.75 -7.68
CA PHE A 161 -8.95 7.30 -6.36
C PHE A 161 -9.46 8.74 -6.21
N HIS A 162 -10.10 9.00 -5.07
CA HIS A 162 -10.68 10.29 -4.71
C HIS A 162 -10.50 10.61 -3.22
N ASN A 163 -10.71 11.86 -2.86
CA ASN A 163 -10.74 12.29 -1.45
C ASN A 163 -12.12 12.06 -0.82
N PHE A 164 -12.26 12.43 0.45
CA PHE A 164 -13.51 12.33 1.20
C PHE A 164 -14.71 13.01 0.52
N TRP A 165 -14.49 14.13 -0.18
CA TRP A 165 -15.53 14.90 -0.87
C TRP A 165 -15.92 14.31 -2.24
N GLY A 166 -15.36 13.16 -2.61
CA GLY A 166 -15.56 12.56 -3.93
C GLY A 166 -14.76 13.24 -5.04
N TRP A 167 -13.87 14.18 -4.72
CA TRP A 167 -13.04 14.83 -5.73
C TRP A 167 -11.90 13.90 -6.14
N PRO A 168 -11.75 13.60 -7.44
CA PRO A 168 -10.69 12.73 -7.91
C PRO A 168 -9.33 13.38 -7.63
N TYR A 169 -8.33 12.56 -7.29
CA TYR A 169 -6.96 13.07 -7.15
C TYR A 169 -6.42 13.64 -8.46
N GLY A 170 -6.95 13.18 -9.61
CA GLY A 170 -6.79 13.83 -10.91
C GLY A 170 -5.37 13.80 -11.47
N ASN A 171 -5.21 14.40 -12.66
CA ASN A 171 -3.97 14.41 -13.43
C ASN A 171 -3.02 15.58 -13.05
N SER A 172 -3.28 16.29 -11.95
CA SER A 172 -2.38 17.34 -11.49
C SER A 172 -1.05 16.76 -11.00
N LYS A 173 0.05 17.48 -11.22
CA LYS A 173 1.36 17.12 -10.69
C LYS A 173 1.31 17.04 -9.16
N PRO A 174 1.83 15.96 -8.53
CA PRO A 174 1.83 15.85 -7.08
C PRO A 174 2.72 16.93 -6.45
N THR A 175 2.26 17.50 -5.34
CA THR A 175 3.04 18.45 -4.54
C THR A 175 4.00 17.71 -3.60
N ALA A 176 4.98 18.43 -3.03
CA ALA A 176 5.84 17.89 -1.97
C ALA A 176 5.03 17.31 -0.79
N LYS A 177 3.89 17.94 -0.49
CA LYS A 177 2.95 17.47 0.54
C LYS A 177 2.31 16.13 0.17
N ASP A 178 1.82 16.00 -1.06
CA ASP A 178 1.26 14.73 -1.56
C ASP A 178 2.31 13.62 -1.53
N ARG A 179 3.58 13.98 -1.62
CA ARG A 179 4.72 13.05 -1.63
C ARG A 179 5.27 12.71 -0.25
N GLY A 180 4.74 13.32 0.81
CA GLY A 180 5.28 13.18 2.17
C GLY A 180 6.64 13.82 2.37
N TRP A 181 7.05 14.76 1.51
CA TRP A 181 8.36 15.42 1.58
C TRP A 181 8.42 16.57 2.59
N LEU A 182 7.31 16.90 3.24
CA LEU A 182 7.21 17.97 4.24
C LEU A 182 7.26 17.43 5.69
N ALA A 183 7.55 16.14 5.86
CA ALA A 183 7.71 15.48 7.14
C ALA A 183 9.18 15.50 7.60
#